data_AF-A0A8S3KCT1-F1
#
_entry.id   AF-A0A8S3KCT1-F1
#
_cell.length_a   1.000
_cell.length_b   1.000
_cell.length_c   1.000
_cell.angle_alpha   90.00
_cell.angle_beta   90.00
_cell.angle_gamma   90.00
#
_symmetry.space_group_name_H-M   'P 1'
#
loop_
_entity.id
_entity.type
_entity.pdbx_description
1 polymer ?
#
loop_
_entity_poly.entity_id
_entity_poly.type
_entity_poly.pdbx_seq_one_letter_code
_entity_poly.pdbx_strand_id
1 'polypeptide(L)' 'MLVGDPLQLPPCVLSDAGKIHGLSRSLYARLHSNFEEHPNGPITMLDTQYRMHPDICQFPSEHFYTHRLLTDV' A
#
# COMPACT_ATOMS: atom_id res chain seq x y z
N MET A 1 -7.55 7.99 -12.21
CA MET A 1 -7.01 8.05 -10.83
C MET A 1 -7.30 6.70 -10.17
N LEU A 2 -6.29 6.04 -9.61
CA LEU A 2 -6.43 4.78 -8.87
C LEU A 2 -6.03 5.05 -7.41
N VAL A 3 -6.84 4.58 -6.47
CA VAL A 3 -6.62 4.79 -5.03
C VAL A 3 -6.68 3.43 -4.35
N GLY A 4 -5.73 3.16 -3.46
CA GLY A 4 -5.63 1.92 -2.73
C GLY A 4 -4.32 1.86 -1.95
N ASP A 5 -4.10 0.73 -1.27
CA ASP A 5 -2.91 0.48 -0.48
C ASP A 5 -2.29 -0.87 -0.92
N PRO A 6 -1.08 -0.88 -1.49
CA PRO A 6 -0.44 -2.10 -1.97
C PRO A 6 0.11 -2.97 -0.84
N LEU A 7 0.15 -2.45 0.40
CA LEU A 7 0.62 -3.16 1.60
C LEU A 7 -0.52 -3.88 2.34
N GLN A 8 -1.76 -3.78 1.83
CA GLN A 8 -2.94 -4.48 2.35
C GLN A 8 -3.30 -5.72 1.51
N LEU A 9 -4.44 -6.33 1.81
CA LEU A 9 -4.88 -7.58 1.19
C LEU A 9 -5.00 -7.47 -0.34
N PRO A 10 -4.44 -8.42 -1.10
CA PRO A 10 -4.61 -8.49 -2.54
C PRO A 10 -6.03 -8.92 -2.93
N PRO A 11 -6.42 -8.72 -4.21
CA PRO A 11 -7.63 -9.32 -4.77
C PRO A 11 -7.75 -10.82 -4.48
N CYS A 12 -8.93 -11.23 -4.03
CA CYS A 12 -9.23 -12.65 -3.80
C CYS A 12 -9.36 -13.38 -5.14
N VAL A 13 -8.50 -14.38 -5.36
CA VAL A 13 -8.52 -15.24 -6.54
C VAL A 13 -8.76 -16.68 -6.08
N LEU A 14 -9.82 -17.31 -6.57
CA LEU A 14 -10.15 -18.69 -6.18
C LEU A 14 -9.31 -19.73 -6.94
N SER A 15 -8.91 -19.42 -8.17
CA SER A 15 -8.12 -20.31 -9.02
C SER A 15 -6.64 -20.27 -8.62
N ASP A 16 -6.07 -21.42 -8.25
CA ASP A 16 -4.65 -21.52 -7.95
C ASP A 16 -3.78 -21.24 -9.18
N ALA A 17 -4.19 -21.70 -10.37
CA ALA A 17 -3.53 -21.32 -11.62
C ALA A 17 -3.57 -19.79 -11.82
N GLY A 18 -4.70 -19.14 -11.51
CA GLY A 18 -4.82 -17.69 -11.56
C GLY A 18 -3.84 -16.99 -10.62
N LYS A 19 -3.70 -17.47 -9.37
CA LYS A 19 -2.71 -16.93 -8.41
C LYS A 19 -1.29 -17.09 -8.93
N ILE A 20 -0.93 -18.29 -9.41
CA ILE A 20 0.40 -18.61 -9.96
C ILE A 20 0.72 -17.70 -11.16
N HIS A 21 -0.26 -17.43 -12.02
CA HIS A 21 -0.12 -16.53 -13.17
C HIS A 21 -0.34 -15.05 -12.82
N GLY A 22 -0.37 -14.68 -11.54
CA GLY A 22 -0.31 -13.29 -11.08
C GLY A 22 -1.64 -12.54 -11.08
N LEU A 23 -2.78 -13.22 -11.18
CA LEU A 23 -4.11 -12.59 -11.16
C LEU A 23 -4.42 -11.90 -9.81
N SER A 24 -3.74 -12.32 -8.74
CA SER A 24 -3.84 -11.67 -7.43
C SER A 24 -3.09 -10.33 -7.36
N ARG A 25 -2.34 -9.94 -8.39
CA ARG A 25 -1.64 -8.65 -8.41
C ARG A 25 -2.51 -7.61 -9.10
N SER A 26 -3.00 -6.64 -8.33
CA SER A 26 -3.82 -5.55 -8.86
C SER A 26 -3.04 -4.67 -9.85
N LEU A 27 -3.77 -3.94 -10.70
CA LEU A 27 -3.17 -2.93 -11.58
C LEU A 27 -2.44 -1.85 -10.77
N TYR A 28 -3.00 -1.43 -9.63
CA TYR A 28 -2.36 -0.46 -8.75
C TYR A 28 -1.03 -1.00 -8.21
N ALA A 29 -0.99 -2.22 -7.69
CA ALA A 29 0.24 -2.85 -7.18
C ALA A 29 1.31 -3.01 -8.27
N ARG A 30 0.92 -3.25 -9.53
CA ARG A 30 1.84 -3.26 -10.66
C ARG A 30 2.42 -1.88 -10.95
N LEU A 31 1.59 -0.83 -10.97
CA LEU A 31 2.06 0.52 -11.23
C LEU A 31 2.94 1.02 -10.09
N HIS A 32 2.51 0.82 -8.84
CA HIS A 32 3.26 1.18 -7.64
C HIS A 32 4.69 0.65 -7.68
N SER A 33 4.88 -0.66 -7.84
CA SER A 33 6.22 -1.26 -7.89
C SER A 33 7.11 -0.78 -9.04
N ASN A 34 6.52 -0.27 -10.14
CA ASN A 34 7.31 0.25 -11.26
C ASN A 34 7.70 1.72 -11.06
N PHE A 35 6.98 2.47 -10.22
CA PHE A 35 7.11 3.92 -10.12
C PHE A 35 7.36 4.46 -8.71
N GLU A 36 7.30 3.65 -7.66
CA GLU A 36 7.45 4.10 -6.26
C GLU A 36 8.78 4.79 -5.98
N GLU A 37 9.86 4.35 -6.62
CA GLU A 37 11.19 4.96 -6.51
C GLU A 37 11.44 6.08 -7.54
N HIS A 38 10.48 6.37 -8.41
CA HIS A 38 10.65 7.41 -9.43
C HIS A 38 10.33 8.79 -8.83
N PRO A 39 11.29 9.74 -8.78
CA PRO A 39 11.09 11.04 -8.13
C PRO A 39 9.93 11.86 -8.70
N ASN A 40 9.61 11.65 -9.99
CA ASN A 40 8.50 12.28 -10.70
C ASN A 40 7.44 11.25 -11.12
N GLY A 41 7.35 10.12 -10.40
CA GLY A 41 6.40 9.05 -10.65
C GLY A 41 4.97 9.44 -10.26
N PRO A 42 3.94 8.78 -10.81
CA PRO A 42 2.54 9.08 -10.53
C PRO A 42 2.04 8.56 -9.16
N ILE A 43 2.94 8.18 -8.25
CA ILE A 43 2.59 7.59 -6.95
C ILE A 43 2.66 8.66 -5.87
N THR A 44 1.55 8.85 -5.16
CA THR A 44 1.45 9.75 -4.00
C THR A 44 0.92 8.97 -2.81
N MET A 45 1.63 9.02 -1.69
CA MET A 45 1.17 8.48 -0.41
C MET A 45 0.39 9.57 0.34
N LEU A 46 -0.73 9.19 0.97
CA LEU A 46 -1.34 9.98 2.03
C LEU A 46 -0.65 9.59 3.34
N ASP A 47 0.03 10.54 3.96
CA ASP A 47 0.93 10.29 5.08
C ASP A 47 0.27 10.53 6.45
N THR A 48 -0.91 11.12 6.53
CA THR A 48 -1.59 11.42 7.79
C THR A 48 -2.81 10.53 8.01
N GLN A 49 -2.87 9.85 9.15
CA GLN A 49 -4.00 9.01 9.56
C GLN A 49 -4.74 9.62 10.77
N TYR A 50 -6.05 9.39 10.83
CA TYR A 50 -6.97 10.04 11.78
C TYR A 50 -7.76 9.04 12.64
N ARG A 51 -7.35 7.75 12.66
CA ARG A 51 -8.11 6.67 13.31
C ARG A 51 -7.42 6.12 14.55
N MET A 52 -6.16 5.71 14.42
CA MET A 52 -5.41 5.05 15.47
C MET A 52 -4.82 6.08 16.43
N HIS A 53 -4.77 5.73 17.73
CA HIS A 53 -3.94 6.46 18.69
C HIS A 53 -2.46 6.39 18.29
N PRO A 54 -1.61 7.41 18.55
CA PRO A 54 -0.19 7.41 18.17
C PRO A 54 0.56 6.13 18.55
N ASP A 55 0.37 5.63 19.78
CA ASP A 55 1.02 4.40 20.25
C ASP A 55 0.62 3.15 19.45
N ILE A 56 -0.62 3.10 18.95
CA ILE A 56 -1.08 2.00 18.06
C ILE A 56 -0.51 2.18 16.66
N CYS A 57 -0.42 3.43 16.17
CA CYS A 57 0.09 3.76 14.85
C CYS A 57 1.61 3.54 14.71
N GLN A 58 2.35 3.55 15.81
CA GLN A 58 3.81 3.41 15.80
C GLN A 58 4.27 2.14 15.07
N PHE A 59 3.75 0.98 15.47
CA PHE A 59 4.12 -0.31 14.86
C PHE A 59 3.81 -0.40 13.34
N PRO A 60 2.58 -0.16 12.86
CA PRO A 60 2.29 -0.26 11.44
C PRO A 60 3.02 0.81 10.61
N SER A 61 3.23 2.01 11.16
CA SER A 61 4.00 3.07 10.48
C SER A 61 5.44 2.62 10.22
N GLU A 62 6.11 2.05 11.22
CA GLU A 62 7.44 1.48 11.09
C GLU A 62 7.47 0.28 10.13
N HIS A 63 6.60 -0.71 10.38
CA HIS A 63 6.69 -2.01 9.73
C HIS A 63 6.27 -2.00 8.26
N PHE A 64 5.27 -1.19 7.90
CA PHE A 64 4.72 -1.16 6.54
C PHE A 64 5.09 0.11 5.77
N TYR A 65 5.18 1.25 6.44
CA TYR A 65 5.25 2.56 5.77
C TYR A 65 6.54 3.34 6.03
N THR A 66 7.62 2.67 6.46
CA THR A 66 8.96 3.27 6.66
C THR A 66 8.94 4.54 7.50
N HIS A 67 8.13 4.55 8.57
CA HIS A 67 7.89 5.68 9.47
C HIS A 67 7.24 6.92 8.82
N ARG A 68 6.69 6.79 7.61
CA ARG A 68 6.04 7.91 6.91
C ARG A 68 4.61 8.17 7.36
N LEU A 69 3.95 7.21 8.03
CA LEU A 69 2.56 7.37 8.48
C LEU A 69 2.52 8.14 9.81
N LEU A 70 2.00 9.37 9.77
CA LEU A 70 1.81 10.32 10.86
C LEU A 70 0.42 10.19 11.46
N THR A 71 0.29 10.49 12.74
CA THR A 71 -1.02 10.60 13.42
C THR A 71 -1.35 12.07 13.61
N ASP A 72 -2.54 12.48 13.19
CA ASP A 72 -3.06 13.82 13.50
C ASP A 72 -3.30 13.94 15.01
N VAL A 73 -2.76 14.99 15.62
CA VAL A 73 -2.79 15.25 17.07
C VAL A 73 -3.48 16.56 17.38
#